data_AF-M0PMH5-F1
#
_entry.id   AF-M0PMH5-F1
#
_cell.length_a   1.000
_cell.length_b   1.000
_cell.length_c   1.000
_cell.angle_alpha   90.00
_cell.angle_beta   90.00
_cell.angle_gamma   90.00
#
_symmetry.space_group_name_H-M   'P 1'
#
loop_
_entity.id
_entity.type
_entity.pdbx_description
1 polymer ?
#
loop_
_entity_poly.entity_id
_entity_poly.type
_entity_poly.pdbx_seq_one_letter_code
_entity_poly.pdbx_strand_id
1 'polypeptide(L)'
;MYTRFRRPTADFPELTPGVTLVGVDDDLGVTPVQVLLLDHVLDGDAPAFWVDGANRANTTRLRELAPSDHVLDRVEVARVLP
;
A
#
# COMPACT_ATOMS: atom_id res chain seq x y z
N MET A 1 -11.46 -23.91 19.14
CA MET A 1 -12.71 -23.30 18.65
C MET A 1 -12.32 -21.95 18.06
N TYR A 2 -12.15 -21.84 16.74
CA TYR A 2 -11.73 -20.57 16.12
C TYR A 2 -12.97 -19.73 15.82
N THR A 3 -13.09 -18.59 16.50
CA THR A 3 -14.10 -17.57 16.21
C THR A 3 -13.79 -16.95 14.84
N ARG A 4 -14.61 -17.27 13.85
CA ARG A 4 -14.62 -16.60 12.54
C ARG A 4 -15.05 -15.15 12.80
N PHE A 5 -14.12 -14.20 12.78
CA PHE A 5 -14.47 -12.78 12.76
C PHE A 5 -15.21 -12.51 11.45
N ARG A 6 -16.52 -12.30 11.53
CA ARG A 6 -17.31 -11.81 10.39
C ARG A 6 -16.91 -10.35 10.18
N ARG A 7 -16.06 -10.10 9.19
CA ARG A 7 -15.66 -8.74 8.80
C ARG A 7 -16.93 -7.97 8.43
N PRO A 8 -17.20 -6.78 8.99
CA PRO A 8 -18.32 -5.96 8.58
C PRO A 8 -18.22 -5.75 7.07
N THR A 9 -19.26 -6.14 6.33
CA THR A 9 -19.37 -5.78 4.91
C THR A 9 -19.80 -4.32 4.92
N ALA A 10 -18.84 -3.41 5.07
CA ALA A 10 -19.08 -2.01 4.81
C ALA A 10 -19.43 -1.87 3.33
N ASP A 11 -20.48 -1.13 3.00
CA ASP A 11 -20.71 -0.71 1.62
C ASP A 11 -19.54 0.18 1.22
N PHE A 12 -18.62 -0.38 0.45
CA PHE A 12 -17.54 0.40 -0.14
C PHE A 12 -18.14 1.28 -1.24
N PRO A 13 -17.75 2.55 -1.33
CA PRO A 13 -18.14 3.37 -2.48
C PRO A 13 -17.71 2.68 -3.77
N GLU A 14 -18.55 2.76 -4.81
CA GLU A 14 -18.11 2.31 -6.13
C GLU A 14 -16.88 3.13 -6.55
N LEU A 15 -15.84 2.41 -6.90
CA LEU A 15 -14.60 3.02 -7.33
C LEU A 15 -14.72 3.53 -8.76
N THR A 16 -14.20 4.74 -8.99
CA THR A 16 -14.00 5.26 -10.34
C THR A 16 -13.17 4.26 -11.17
N PRO A 17 -13.47 4.08 -12.48
CA PRO A 17 -12.66 3.24 -13.35
C PRO A 17 -11.16 3.53 -13.23
N GLY A 18 -10.35 2.47 -13.12
CA GLY A 18 -8.90 2.57 -12.93
C GLY A 18 -8.44 2.53 -11.47
N VAL A 19 -9.35 2.48 -10.49
CA VAL A 19 -9.00 2.25 -9.09
C VAL A 19 -9.24 0.79 -8.71
N THR A 20 -8.26 0.16 -8.07
CA THR A 20 -8.32 -1.25 -7.64
C THR A 20 -8.33 -1.33 -6.12
N LEU A 21 -9.36 -1.93 -5.53
CA LEU A 21 -9.33 -2.29 -4.11
C LEU A 21 -8.47 -3.53 -3.91
N VAL A 22 -7.48 -3.44 -3.03
CA VAL A 22 -6.67 -4.58 -2.59
C VAL A 22 -6.99 -4.85 -1.13
N GLY A 23 -7.61 -5.99 -0.86
CA GLY A 23 -7.78 -6.50 0.50
C GLY A 23 -6.48 -7.15 0.96
N VAL A 24 -5.95 -6.70 2.09
CA VAL A 24 -4.84 -7.35 2.78
C VAL A 24 -5.32 -7.96 4.10
N ASP A 25 -4.78 -9.12 4.43
CA ASP A 25 -4.97 -9.72 5.74
C ASP A 25 -4.18 -8.91 6.78
N ASP A 26 -4.73 -8.79 7.99
CA ASP A 26 -4.21 -7.86 9.01
C ASP A 26 -2.79 -8.27 9.47
N ASP A 27 -2.43 -9.54 9.37
CA ASP A 27 -1.11 -10.10 9.69
C ASP A 27 -0.02 -9.70 8.69
N LEU A 28 -0.39 -9.43 7.44
CA LEU A 28 0.53 -8.96 6.39
C LEU A 28 0.81 -7.45 6.49
N GLY A 29 -0.07 -6.72 7.17
CA GLY A 29 0.00 -5.27 7.29
C GLY A 29 0.02 -4.59 5.91
N VAL A 30 0.88 -3.58 5.76
CA VAL A 30 1.02 -2.82 4.50
C VAL A 30 1.99 -3.46 3.48
N THR A 31 2.61 -4.59 3.82
CA THR A 31 3.65 -5.22 2.98
C THR A 31 3.16 -5.53 1.56
N PRO A 32 1.96 -6.09 1.33
CA PRO A 32 1.51 -6.38 -0.04
C PRO A 32 1.34 -5.13 -0.90
N VAL A 33 0.87 -4.02 -0.30
CA VAL A 33 0.76 -2.72 -0.97
C VAL A 33 2.14 -2.19 -1.34
N GLN A 34 3.14 -2.38 -0.47
CA GLN A 34 4.53 -1.99 -0.72
C GLN A 34 5.16 -2.78 -1.86
N VAL A 35 4.92 -4.09 -1.94
CA VAL A 35 5.42 -4.91 -3.05
C VAL A 35 4.79 -4.48 -4.38
N LEU A 36 3.46 -4.30 -4.40
CA LEU A 36 2.75 -3.79 -5.59
C LEU A 36 3.26 -2.42 -6.05
N LEU A 37 3.53 -1.52 -5.09
CA LEU A 37 4.10 -0.21 -5.36
C LEU A 37 5.49 -0.32 -6.01
N LEU A 38 6.35 -1.19 -5.47
CA LEU A 38 7.69 -1.41 -5.99
C LEU A 38 7.67 -2.06 -7.37
N ASP A 39 6.82 -3.07 -7.58
CA ASP A 39 6.64 -3.71 -8.88
C ASP A 39 6.26 -2.67 -9.94
N HIS A 40 5.36 -1.74 -9.62
CA HIS A 40 4.98 -0.66 -10.53
C HIS A 40 6.14 0.29 -10.86
N VAL A 41 6.95 0.66 -9.86
CA VAL A 41 8.13 1.54 -10.07
C VAL A 41 9.21 0.83 -10.87
N LEU A 42 9.37 -0.48 -10.69
CA LEU A 42 10.38 -1.28 -11.40
C LEU A 42 9.98 -1.59 -12.84
N ASP A 43 8.69 -1.73 -13.13
CA ASP A 43 8.17 -2.04 -14.46
C ASP A 43 8.04 -0.80 -15.38
N GLY A 44 8.00 0.41 -14.79
CA GLY A 44 7.85 1.67 -15.54
C GLY A 44 8.93 2.70 -15.24
N ASP A 45 8.88 3.84 -15.95
CA ASP A 45 9.72 5.02 -15.70
C ASP A 45 9.01 6.10 -14.85
N ALA A 46 7.69 5.95 -14.62
CA ALA A 46 6.91 6.91 -13.85
C ALA A 46 7.17 6.79 -12.33
N PRO A 47 7.05 7.90 -11.57
CA PRO A 47 7.01 7.83 -10.12
C PRO A 47 5.70 7.21 -9.64
N ALA A 48 5.72 6.66 -8.42
CA ALA A 48 4.53 6.11 -7.79
C ALA A 48 4.15 6.92 -6.54
N PHE A 49 2.85 7.16 -6.38
CA PHE A 49 2.31 7.93 -5.26
C PHE A 49 1.58 7.01 -4.27
N TRP A 50 2.02 7.02 -3.02
CA TRP A 50 1.33 6.35 -1.92
C TRP A 50 0.64 7.39 -1.04
N VAL A 51 -0.70 7.41 -1.11
CA VAL A 51 -1.54 8.18 -0.18
C VAL A 51 -1.93 7.31 1.02
N ASP A 52 -1.49 7.70 2.22
CA ASP A 52 -1.75 7.01 3.47
C ASP A 52 -2.65 7.84 4.40
N GLY A 53 -3.93 7.47 4.42
CA GLY A 53 -4.93 8.12 5.28
C GLY A 53 -4.98 7.59 6.71
N ALA A 54 -4.26 6.51 7.04
CA ALA A 54 -4.34 5.84 8.34
C ALA A 54 -3.00 5.85 9.10
N ASN A 55 -2.02 6.61 8.61
CA ASN A 55 -0.64 6.66 9.10
C ASN A 55 -0.02 5.25 9.27
N ARG A 56 -0.28 4.36 8.30
CA ARG A 56 0.22 2.98 8.25
C ARG A 56 1.47 2.82 7.38
N ALA A 57 1.85 3.84 6.62
CA ALA A 57 3.02 3.78 5.75
C ALA A 57 4.29 3.61 6.59
N ASN A 58 5.02 2.53 6.32
CA ASN A 58 6.29 2.23 6.98
C ASN A 58 7.42 2.26 5.95
N THR A 59 8.21 3.33 5.95
CA THR A 59 9.33 3.52 5.01
C THR A 59 10.53 2.63 5.33
N THR A 60 10.69 2.16 6.57
CA THR A 60 11.72 1.17 6.93
C THR A 60 11.52 -0.13 6.15
N ARG A 61 10.29 -0.65 6.13
CA ARG A 61 9.97 -1.87 5.38
C ARG A 61 10.15 -1.69 3.87
N LEU A 62 9.82 -0.51 3.35
CA LEU A 62 10.03 -0.18 1.93
C LEU A 62 11.53 -0.27 1.56
N ARG A 63 12.40 0.22 2.44
CA ARG A 63 13.86 0.18 2.26
C ARG A 63 14.46 -1.22 2.41
N GLU A 64 13.86 -2.09 3.24
CA GLU A 64 14.22 -3.51 3.30
C GLU A 64 13.89 -4.24 1.98
N LEU A 65 12.76 -3.92 1.35
CA LEU A 65 12.29 -4.55 0.12
C LEU A 65 13.05 -4.06 -1.13
N ALA A 66 13.37 -2.76 -1.19
CA ALA A 66 14.14 -2.17 -2.28
C ALA A 66 15.28 -1.29 -1.72
N PRO A 67 16.50 -1.84 -1.57
CA PRO A 67 17.63 -1.12 -0.99
C PRO A 67 18.18 0.02 -1.86
N SER A 68 17.78 0.09 -3.14
CA SER A 68 18.28 1.05 -4.10
C SER A 68 17.65 2.43 -3.91
N ASP A 69 18.45 3.43 -3.55
CA ASP A 69 18.01 4.82 -3.37
C ASP A 69 17.28 5.34 -4.61
N HIS A 70 17.80 5.06 -5.80
CA HIS A 70 17.17 5.48 -7.06
C HIS A 70 15.75 4.92 -7.26
N VAL A 71 15.46 3.73 -6.72
CA VAL A 71 14.10 3.17 -6.78
C VAL A 71 13.21 3.86 -5.75
N LEU A 72 13.71 4.10 -4.55
CA LEU A 72 12.95 4.73 -3.48
C LEU A 72 12.70 6.23 -3.73
N ASP A 73 13.61 6.94 -4.40
CA ASP A 73 13.47 8.35 -4.79
C ASP A 73 12.32 8.57 -5.79
N ARG A 74 11.82 7.50 -6.40
CA ARG A 74 10.67 7.52 -7.32
C ARG A 74 9.35 7.25 -6.60
N VAL A 75 9.37 7.06 -5.28
CA VAL A 75 8.18 6.82 -4.46
C VAL A 75 7.86 8.04 -3.60
N GLU A 76 6.71 8.64 -3.86
CA GLU A 76 6.21 9.80 -3.12
C GLU A 76 5.13 9.36 -2.11
N VAL A 77 5.35 9.61 -0.82
CA VAL A 77 4.41 9.23 0.24
C VAL A 77 3.71 10.46 0.81
N ALA A 78 2.41 10.57 0.55
CA ALA A 78 1.55 11.58 1.16
C ALA A 78 0.83 10.98 2.37
N ARG A 79 1.06 11.54 3.56
CA ARG A 79 0.40 11.11 4.80
C ARG A 79 -0.57 12.18 5.28
N VAL A 80 -1.73 11.75 5.77
CA VAL A 80 -2.59 12.64 6.55
C VAL A 80 -1.89 12.94 7.87
N LEU A 81 -1.61 14.22 8.11
CA LEU A 81 -1.11 14.68 9.41
C LEU A 81 -2.22 14.52 10.46
N PRO A 82 -1.91 14.02 11.67
CA PRO A 82 -2.88 13.82 12.74
C PRO A 82 -3.51 15.12 13.24
#